data_AF-A0A9P6CN10-F1
#
_entry.id   AF-A0A9P6CN10-F1
#
_cell.length_a   1.000
_cell.length_b   1.000
_cell.length_c   1.000
_cell.angle_alpha   90.00
_cell.angle_beta   90.00
_cell.angle_gamma   90.00
#
_symmetry.space_group_name_H-M   'P 1'
#
loop_
_entity.id
_entity.type
_entity.pdbx_description
1 polymer ?
#
loop_
_entity_poly.entity_id
_entity_poly.type
_entity_poly.pdbx_seq_one_letter_code
_entity_poly.pdbx_strand_id
1 'polypeptide(L)'
;MADVEMNQWFYSGDVVLTYLALAGATCTVYDYITTLDIEIEVNRPKWKMPQGLFFLNRYVGLGWQIYTAFCTTFNLIHSIFGFVVFFAMHGIMVYRVSSMYTHDRTILKILIIGFVVECTSFIVIEVTFWYHGRMLTDSDILIHNPVGFCGREKFPPWMFIVWIPLMLFEFLIGTLAVALGVRYYQVVGSHGMFPNLPNSSRTSPLLFIVLRDSIVFPFIFALSCILNLVSFYLMSTRLRPAISHITFLLPSTLSGVLGSRLIFNLRESYYEPYEQEFNLRIENLMMTDSIELDGNIPMLCPNPISTTLSTMGN
;
A
#
# COMPACT_ATOMS: atom_id res chain seq x y z
N MET A 1 -32.58 10.10 -35.10
CA MET A 1 -31.18 9.85 -35.52
C MET A 1 -30.18 10.39 -34.50
N ALA A 2 -30.33 11.63 -34.01
CA ALA A 2 -29.43 12.20 -32.98
C ALA A 2 -29.30 11.38 -31.68
N ASP A 3 -30.39 10.75 -31.19
CA ASP A 3 -30.33 9.93 -29.97
C ASP A 3 -29.56 8.60 -30.16
N VAL A 4 -29.44 8.11 -31.39
CA VAL A 4 -28.67 6.89 -31.69
C VAL A 4 -27.18 7.21 -31.73
N GLU A 5 -26.81 8.37 -32.26
CA GLU A 5 -25.41 8.83 -32.29
C GLU A 5 -24.89 9.21 -30.90
N MET A 6 -25.72 9.84 -30.06
CA MET A 6 -25.33 10.20 -28.69
C MET A 6 -25.08 8.97 -27.80
N ASN A 7 -25.89 7.91 -27.97
CA ASN A 7 -25.64 6.64 -27.30
C ASN A 7 -24.33 6.00 -27.79
N GLN A 8 -24.06 6.03 -29.09
CA GLN A 8 -22.83 5.45 -29.66
C GLN A 8 -21.56 6.17 -29.15
N TRP A 9 -21.63 7.47 -28.89
CA TRP A 9 -20.55 8.26 -28.29
C TRP A 9 -20.29 7.92 -26.82
N PHE A 10 -21.35 7.76 -26.01
CA PHE A 10 -21.22 7.29 -24.62
C PHE A 10 -20.65 5.87 -24.53
N TYR A 11 -20.88 5.03 -25.54
CA TYR A 11 -20.30 3.70 -25.64
C TYR A 11 -18.85 3.67 -26.18
N SER A 12 -18.28 4.80 -26.60
CA SER A 12 -16.84 4.89 -26.81
C SER A 12 -16.15 4.84 -25.46
N GLY A 13 -15.78 3.64 -25.01
CA GLY A 13 -15.18 3.36 -23.69
C GLY A 13 -13.96 4.22 -23.31
N ASP A 14 -13.41 4.97 -24.25
CA ASP A 14 -12.32 5.91 -24.05
C ASP A 14 -12.74 7.11 -23.15
N VAL A 15 -14.00 7.56 -23.23
CA VAL A 15 -14.54 8.63 -22.38
C VAL A 15 -14.64 8.17 -20.92
N VAL A 16 -15.21 6.97 -20.70
CA VAL A 16 -15.33 6.37 -19.37
C VAL A 16 -13.95 6.16 -18.75
N LEU A 17 -12.98 5.68 -19.54
CA LEU A 17 -11.61 5.49 -19.07
C LEU A 17 -10.95 6.81 -18.66
N THR A 18 -11.15 7.87 -19.45
CA THR A 18 -10.60 9.21 -19.15
C THR A 18 -11.16 9.75 -17.84
N TYR A 19 -12.48 9.65 -17.63
CA TYR A 19 -13.10 10.07 -16.37
C TYR A 19 -12.63 9.25 -15.18
N LEU A 20 -12.43 7.94 -15.35
CA LEU A 20 -11.91 7.09 -14.27
C LEU A 20 -10.44 7.40 -13.97
N ALA A 21 -9.61 7.64 -14.98
CA ALA A 21 -8.21 8.04 -14.80
C ALA A 21 -8.12 9.39 -14.07
N LEU A 22 -8.94 10.36 -14.48
CA LEU A 22 -9.04 11.66 -13.82
C LEU A 22 -9.54 11.53 -12.38
N ALA A 23 -10.53 10.66 -12.13
CA ALA A 23 -11.02 10.38 -10.78
C ALA A 23 -9.93 9.74 -9.91
N GLY A 24 -9.20 8.75 -10.45
CA GLY A 24 -8.07 8.11 -9.78
C GLY A 24 -6.99 9.11 -9.40
N ALA A 25 -6.57 9.95 -10.35
CA ALA A 25 -5.62 11.03 -10.10
C ALA A 25 -6.13 12.00 -9.03
N THR A 26 -7.39 12.43 -9.12
CA THR A 26 -7.99 13.33 -8.11
C THR A 26 -8.01 12.70 -6.73
N CYS A 27 -8.38 11.42 -6.61
CA CYS A 27 -8.33 10.68 -5.35
C CYS A 27 -6.91 10.61 -4.78
N THR A 28 -5.89 10.33 -5.60
CA THR A 28 -4.50 10.29 -5.12
C THR A 28 -3.96 11.65 -4.71
N VAL A 29 -4.28 12.72 -5.44
CA VAL A 29 -3.92 14.10 -5.08
C VAL A 29 -4.62 14.50 -3.77
N TYR A 30 -5.90 14.18 -3.62
CA TYR A 30 -6.64 14.44 -2.40
C TYR A 30 -6.02 13.71 -1.19
N ASP A 31 -5.73 12.41 -1.33
CA ASP A 31 -5.04 11.64 -0.30
C ASP A 31 -3.69 12.27 0.08
N TYR A 32 -2.90 12.69 -0.93
CA TYR A 32 -1.62 13.37 -0.72
C TYR A 32 -1.77 14.65 0.10
N ILE A 33 -2.69 15.54 -0.28
CA ILE A 33 -2.94 16.81 0.42
C ILE A 33 -3.36 16.57 1.87
N THR A 34 -4.25 15.60 2.11
CA THR A 34 -4.79 15.31 3.46
C THR A 34 -3.81 14.62 4.39
N THR A 35 -2.66 14.14 3.90
CA THR A 35 -1.67 13.40 4.70
C THR A 35 -0.29 14.06 4.70
N LEU A 36 -0.19 15.27 4.12
CA LEU A 36 1.05 16.01 3.98
C LEU A 36 1.59 16.51 5.33
N ASP A 37 0.70 16.85 6.26
CA ASP A 37 1.02 17.23 7.64
C ASP A 37 1.73 16.09 8.39
N ILE A 38 1.19 14.88 8.31
CA ILE A 38 1.76 13.67 8.91
C ILE A 38 3.12 13.35 8.26
N GLU A 39 3.23 13.52 6.93
CA GLU A 39 4.43 13.23 6.15
C GLU A 39 5.62 14.14 6.51
N ILE A 40 5.37 15.44 6.73
CA ILE A 40 6.41 16.38 7.14
C ILE A 40 7.03 15.94 8.48
N GLU A 41 6.22 15.40 9.39
CA GLU A 41 6.70 14.90 10.68
C GLU A 41 7.51 13.59 10.55
N VAL A 42 7.20 12.76 9.54
CA VAL A 42 7.94 11.52 9.23
C VAL A 42 9.34 11.80 8.69
N ASN A 43 9.54 12.93 8.03
CA ASN A 43 10.78 13.27 7.32
C ASN A 43 11.93 13.65 8.30
N ARG A 44 12.38 12.66 9.06
CA ARG A 44 13.53 12.70 9.96
C ARG A 44 14.80 12.32 9.18
N PRO A 45 15.98 12.82 9.57
CA PRO A 45 17.21 12.71 8.77
C PRO A 45 17.77 11.29 8.57
N LYS A 46 17.26 10.27 9.29
CA LYS A 46 17.77 8.89 9.19
C LYS A 46 16.83 8.04 8.32
N TRP A 47 17.19 7.89 7.05
CA TRP A 47 16.46 7.08 6.07
C TRP A 47 16.45 5.60 6.46
N LYS A 48 15.27 5.04 6.70
CA LYS A 48 15.03 3.60 6.86
C LYS A 48 14.44 3.02 5.57
N MET A 49 14.67 1.73 5.31
CA MET A 49 14.16 1.04 4.12
C MET A 49 12.64 1.22 3.88
N PRO A 50 11.76 1.11 4.90
CA PRO A 50 10.32 1.35 4.71
C PRO A 50 9.98 2.79 4.30
N GLN A 51 10.77 3.79 4.71
CA GLN A 51 10.59 5.17 4.26
C GLN A 51 10.94 5.29 2.77
N GLY A 52 12.00 4.63 2.32
CA GLY A 52 12.33 4.58 0.89
C GLY A 52 11.20 3.99 0.05
N LEU A 53 10.62 2.86 0.49
CA LEU A 53 9.47 2.25 -0.18
C LEU A 53 8.22 3.15 -0.13
N PHE A 54 7.99 3.84 0.98
CA PHE A 54 6.91 4.82 1.12
C PHE A 54 7.03 5.93 0.08
N PHE A 55 8.19 6.60 0.03
CA PHE A 55 8.45 7.69 -0.90
C PHE A 55 8.32 7.23 -2.35
N LEU A 56 8.85 6.05 -2.65
CA LEU A 56 8.74 5.44 -3.97
C LEU A 56 7.27 5.19 -4.36
N ASN A 57 6.51 4.48 -3.52
CA ASN A 57 5.10 4.17 -3.80
C ASN A 57 4.26 5.45 -3.95
N ARG A 58 4.48 6.44 -3.09
CA ARG A 58 3.67 7.67 -3.01
C ARG A 58 3.95 8.65 -4.14
N TYR A 59 5.21 9.04 -4.32
CA TYR A 59 5.55 10.08 -5.31
C TYR A 59 5.56 9.53 -6.73
N VAL A 60 6.07 8.31 -6.93
CA VAL A 60 5.98 7.67 -8.24
C VAL A 60 4.53 7.34 -8.55
N GLY A 61 3.73 6.90 -7.58
CA GLY A 61 2.30 6.64 -7.73
C GLY A 61 1.49 7.87 -8.10
N LEU A 62 1.78 9.02 -7.49
CA LEU A 62 1.15 10.29 -7.83
C LEU A 62 1.50 10.73 -9.25
N GLY A 63 2.80 10.75 -9.58
CA GLY A 63 3.27 11.11 -10.91
C GLY A 63 2.69 10.20 -11.99
N TRP A 64 2.59 8.91 -11.66
CA TRP A 64 1.97 7.89 -12.49
C TRP A 64 0.49 8.16 -12.80
N GLN A 65 -0.31 8.47 -11.78
CA GLN A 65 -1.74 8.71 -11.94
C GLN A 65 -2.02 10.02 -12.70
N ILE A 66 -1.25 11.08 -12.41
CA ILE A 66 -1.31 12.33 -13.17
C ILE A 66 -0.96 12.07 -14.63
N TYR A 67 0.13 11.34 -14.88
CA TYR A 67 0.55 10.98 -16.23
C TYR A 67 -0.55 10.21 -16.98
N THR A 68 -1.17 9.23 -16.32
CA THR A 68 -2.27 8.42 -16.89
C THR A 68 -3.51 9.25 -17.21
N ALA A 69 -3.81 10.29 -16.41
CA ALA A 69 -4.94 11.18 -16.65
C ALA A 69 -4.73 12.12 -17.86
N PHE A 70 -3.48 12.54 -18.11
CA PHE A 70 -3.15 13.43 -19.23
C PHE A 70 -2.80 12.69 -20.53
N CYS A 71 -2.21 11.50 -20.43
CA CYS A 71 -1.74 10.74 -21.56
C CYS A 71 -2.09 9.26 -21.40
N THR A 72 -3.02 8.77 -22.21
CA THR A 72 -3.47 7.37 -22.21
C THR A 72 -2.70 6.47 -23.17
N THR A 73 -1.85 7.01 -24.06
CA THR A 73 -0.98 6.18 -24.92
C THR A 73 0.43 5.97 -24.37
N PHE A 74 0.63 4.73 -23.93
CA PHE A 74 1.73 3.79 -24.16
C PHE A 74 3.19 4.29 -24.33
N ASN A 75 4.19 3.60 -23.78
CA ASN A 75 4.15 2.17 -23.45
C ASN A 75 5.09 1.77 -22.30
N LEU A 76 6.36 2.08 -22.49
CA LEU A 76 7.41 1.60 -21.60
C LEU A 76 7.48 2.37 -20.30
N ILE A 77 7.47 3.71 -20.38
CA ILE A 77 7.49 4.57 -19.19
C ILE A 77 6.27 4.28 -18.33
N HIS A 78 5.13 4.04 -18.98
CA HIS A 78 3.89 3.77 -18.30
C HIS A 78 4.01 2.45 -17.51
N SER A 79 4.24 1.37 -18.23
CA SER A 79 4.53 0.04 -17.68
C SER A 79 5.55 0.07 -16.52
N ILE A 80 6.71 0.74 -16.70
CA ILE A 80 7.75 0.85 -15.67
C ILE A 80 7.24 1.55 -14.40
N PHE A 81 6.59 2.71 -14.51
CA PHE A 81 6.10 3.42 -13.32
C PHE A 81 5.03 2.62 -12.58
N GLY A 82 4.12 1.99 -13.32
CA GLY A 82 3.14 1.07 -12.74
C GLY A 82 3.82 -0.03 -11.92
N PHE A 83 4.91 -0.63 -12.42
CA PHE A 83 5.61 -1.71 -11.72
C PHE A 83 6.37 -1.24 -10.50
N VAL A 84 7.02 -0.09 -10.61
CA VAL A 84 7.73 0.49 -9.47
C VAL A 84 6.76 0.72 -8.31
N VAL A 85 5.58 1.27 -8.59
CA VAL A 85 4.53 1.50 -7.58
C VAL A 85 3.99 0.18 -7.05
N PHE A 86 3.67 -0.75 -7.93
CA PHE A 86 3.11 -2.05 -7.57
C PHE A 86 4.06 -2.89 -6.69
N PHE A 87 5.34 -3.01 -7.09
CA PHE A 87 6.36 -3.70 -6.31
C PHE A 87 6.70 -2.98 -5.01
N ALA A 88 6.65 -1.63 -4.99
CA ALA A 88 6.82 -0.90 -3.74
C ALA A 88 5.71 -1.27 -2.75
N MET A 89 4.44 -1.28 -3.18
CA MET A 89 3.31 -1.72 -2.35
C MET A 89 3.49 -3.14 -1.81
N HIS A 90 3.87 -4.09 -2.67
CA HIS A 90 4.12 -5.48 -2.26
C HIS A 90 5.28 -5.59 -1.26
N GLY A 91 6.36 -4.83 -1.48
CA GLY A 91 7.47 -4.73 -0.54
C GLY A 91 7.04 -4.22 0.84
N ILE A 92 6.13 -3.23 0.89
CA ILE A 92 5.57 -2.72 2.14
C ILE A 92 4.74 -3.80 2.85
N MET A 93 3.93 -4.56 2.11
CA MET A 93 3.15 -5.67 2.67
C MET A 93 4.05 -6.79 3.22
N VAL A 94 5.12 -7.16 2.50
CA VAL A 94 6.13 -8.12 2.98
C VAL A 94 6.78 -7.63 4.27
N TYR A 95 7.22 -6.38 4.30
CA TYR A 95 7.82 -5.78 5.49
C TYR A 95 6.86 -5.81 6.68
N ARG A 96 5.58 -5.48 6.45
CA ARG A 96 4.53 -5.51 7.47
C ARG A 96 4.36 -6.90 8.06
N VAL A 97 4.14 -7.92 7.24
CA VAL A 97 3.96 -9.29 7.71
C VAL A 97 5.21 -9.80 8.42
N SER A 98 6.40 -9.49 7.90
CA SER A 98 7.67 -9.83 8.57
C SER A 98 7.76 -9.22 9.98
N SER A 99 7.35 -7.96 10.15
CA SER A 99 7.32 -7.29 11.45
C SER A 99 6.37 -7.99 12.43
N MET A 100 5.20 -8.41 11.96
CA MET A 100 4.22 -9.11 12.79
C MET A 100 4.70 -10.49 13.27
N TYR A 101 5.57 -11.16 12.51
CA TYR A 101 6.20 -12.44 12.88
C TYR A 101 7.50 -12.26 13.70
N THR A 102 7.71 -11.10 14.31
CA THR A 102 8.93 -10.79 15.09
C THR A 102 10.21 -11.07 14.28
N HIS A 103 10.16 -10.85 12.96
CA HIS A 103 11.27 -11.10 12.05
C HIS A 103 11.82 -12.54 12.09
N ASP A 104 10.96 -13.55 12.23
CA ASP A 104 11.37 -14.94 12.00
C ASP A 104 11.99 -15.07 10.60
N ARG A 105 13.29 -15.43 10.57
CA ARG A 105 14.09 -15.55 9.35
C ARG A 105 13.50 -16.57 8.38
N THR A 106 12.75 -17.55 8.87
CA THR A 106 12.14 -18.58 8.04
C THR A 106 11.01 -17.99 7.20
N ILE A 107 10.08 -17.28 7.85
CA ILE A 107 8.97 -16.61 7.18
C ILE A 107 9.49 -15.52 6.24
N LEU A 108 10.49 -14.75 6.69
CA LEU A 108 11.12 -13.73 5.85
C LEU A 108 11.74 -14.33 4.58
N LYS A 109 12.44 -15.47 4.67
CA LYS A 109 12.98 -16.17 3.48
C LYS A 109 11.88 -16.61 2.53
N ILE A 110 10.78 -17.16 3.05
CA ILE A 110 9.62 -17.59 2.24
C ILE A 110 9.03 -16.39 1.50
N LEU A 111 8.80 -15.26 2.21
CA LEU A 111 8.26 -14.03 1.62
C LEU A 111 9.18 -13.44 0.56
N ILE A 112 10.50 -13.38 0.81
CA ILE A 112 11.49 -12.87 -0.16
C ILE A 112 11.52 -13.76 -1.40
N ILE A 113 11.54 -15.09 -1.24
CA ILE A 113 11.53 -16.03 -2.38
C ILE A 113 10.25 -15.84 -3.20
N GLY A 114 9.08 -15.77 -2.55
CA GLY A 114 7.80 -15.51 -3.21
C GLY A 114 7.81 -14.20 -3.99
N PHE A 115 8.31 -13.12 -3.38
CA PHE A 115 8.40 -11.80 -3.99
C PHE A 115 9.34 -11.78 -5.21
N VAL A 116 10.48 -12.48 -5.15
CA VAL A 116 11.40 -12.61 -6.29
C VAL A 116 10.77 -13.41 -7.43
N VAL A 117 10.07 -14.52 -7.12
CA VAL A 117 9.34 -15.31 -8.13
C VAL A 117 8.25 -14.48 -8.79
N GLU A 118 7.51 -13.69 -8.02
CA GLU A 118 6.52 -12.74 -8.55
C GLU A 118 7.16 -11.71 -9.48
N CYS A 119 8.18 -10.98 -9.01
CA CYS A 119 8.88 -9.96 -9.80
C CYS A 119 9.43 -10.53 -11.11
N THR A 120 10.09 -11.69 -11.05
CA THR A 120 10.69 -12.33 -12.22
C THR A 120 9.64 -12.81 -13.22
N SER A 121 8.57 -13.45 -12.75
CA SER A 121 7.46 -13.88 -13.61
C SER A 121 6.84 -12.69 -14.34
N PHE A 122 6.63 -11.60 -13.61
CA PHE A 122 6.05 -10.38 -14.15
C PHE A 122 6.95 -9.73 -15.21
N ILE A 123 8.25 -9.57 -14.93
CA ILE A 123 9.24 -9.04 -15.89
C ILE A 123 9.29 -9.88 -17.16
N VAL A 124 9.27 -11.21 -17.05
CA VAL A 124 9.28 -12.11 -18.21
C VAL A 124 8.05 -11.91 -19.09
N ILE A 125 6.86 -11.77 -18.50
CA ILE A 125 5.61 -11.55 -19.23
C ILE A 125 5.65 -10.21 -19.98
N GLU A 126 6.14 -9.15 -19.34
CA GLU A 126 6.25 -7.81 -19.95
C GLU A 126 7.28 -7.75 -21.07
N VAL A 127 8.46 -8.35 -20.88
CA VAL A 127 9.47 -8.46 -21.94
C VAL A 127 8.91 -9.25 -23.13
N THR A 128 8.16 -10.31 -22.86
CA THR A 128 7.48 -11.11 -23.89
C THR A 128 6.41 -10.28 -24.61
N PHE A 129 5.63 -9.47 -23.88
CA PHE A 129 4.63 -8.55 -24.44
C PHE A 129 5.28 -7.53 -25.36
N TRP A 130 6.36 -6.90 -24.91
CA TRP A 130 7.08 -5.90 -25.69
C TRP A 130 7.70 -6.50 -26.97
N TYR A 131 8.26 -7.70 -26.88
CA TYR A 131 8.85 -8.38 -28.04
C TYR A 131 7.80 -8.75 -29.11
N HIS A 132 6.65 -9.30 -28.69
CA HIS A 132 5.60 -9.71 -29.63
C HIS A 132 4.69 -8.57 -30.09
N GLY A 133 4.51 -7.52 -29.27
CA GLY A 133 3.63 -6.39 -29.56
C GLY A 133 4.11 -5.52 -30.73
N ARG A 134 5.43 -5.45 -30.96
CA ARG A 134 6.02 -4.69 -32.06
C ARG A 134 5.70 -5.22 -33.45
N MET A 135 5.29 -6.49 -33.58
CA MET A 135 5.03 -7.11 -34.88
C MET A 135 3.67 -6.74 -35.50
N LEU A 136 2.81 -6.02 -34.79
CA LEU A 136 1.43 -5.75 -35.23
C LEU A 136 1.19 -4.32 -35.74
N THR A 137 2.18 -3.42 -35.66
CA THR A 137 1.97 -1.97 -35.85
C THR A 137 2.39 -1.41 -37.21
N ASP A 138 2.92 -2.23 -38.12
CA ASP A 138 3.79 -1.71 -39.20
C ASP A 138 3.14 -1.39 -40.55
N SER A 139 1.81 -1.36 -40.72
CA SER A 139 1.25 -1.09 -42.07
C SER A 139 0.07 -0.12 -42.26
N ASP A 140 -0.91 0.02 -41.35
CA ASP A 140 -2.21 0.59 -41.80
C ASP A 140 -2.79 1.81 -41.04
N ILE A 141 -2.11 2.39 -40.03
CA ILE A 141 -2.74 3.39 -39.13
C ILE A 141 -2.37 4.86 -39.43
N LEU A 142 -1.40 5.14 -40.30
CA LEU A 142 -0.87 6.50 -40.45
C LEU A 142 -1.80 7.52 -41.14
N ILE A 143 -2.92 7.10 -41.76
CA ILE A 143 -3.63 7.97 -42.72
C ILE A 143 -4.89 8.66 -42.16
N HIS A 144 -5.52 8.18 -41.08
CA HIS A 144 -6.92 8.58 -40.82
C HIS A 144 -7.26 9.40 -39.57
N ASN A 145 -6.31 9.80 -38.71
CA ASN A 145 -6.61 10.69 -37.58
C ASN A 145 -5.51 11.74 -37.31
N PRO A 146 -5.65 13.00 -37.78
CA PRO A 146 -4.67 14.06 -37.57
C PRO A 146 -4.67 14.63 -36.14
N VAL A 147 -5.71 14.36 -35.35
CA VAL A 147 -5.69 14.52 -33.89
C VAL A 147 -5.29 13.19 -33.28
N GLY A 148 -3.98 12.90 -33.36
CA GLY A 148 -3.35 11.67 -32.86
C GLY A 148 -3.36 11.54 -31.35
N PHE A 149 -4.54 11.61 -30.73
CA PHE A 149 -4.72 11.23 -29.34
C PHE A 149 -4.95 9.72 -29.29
N CYS A 150 -3.88 9.04 -28.89
CA CYS A 150 -3.89 7.73 -28.26
C CYS A 150 -4.41 6.55 -29.10
N GLY A 151 -3.51 5.86 -29.79
CA GLY A 151 -3.78 4.58 -30.44
C GLY A 151 -4.15 3.47 -29.46
N ARG A 152 -5.24 2.75 -29.76
CA ARG A 152 -5.72 1.59 -29.00
C ARG A 152 -4.84 0.38 -29.31
N GLU A 153 -3.95 0.01 -28.39
CA GLU A 153 -3.23 -1.26 -28.53
C GLU A 153 -4.14 -2.43 -28.18
N LYS A 154 -3.99 -3.50 -28.97
CA LYS A 154 -4.70 -4.74 -28.72
C LYS A 154 -3.86 -5.56 -27.76
N PHE A 155 -4.36 -5.76 -26.54
CA PHE A 155 -3.73 -6.69 -25.60
C PHE A 155 -3.76 -8.13 -26.15
N PRO A 156 -2.64 -8.87 -26.06
CA PRO A 156 -2.62 -10.26 -26.49
C PRO A 156 -3.55 -11.10 -25.60
N PRO A 157 -4.15 -12.17 -26.14
CA PRO A 157 -5.11 -13.00 -25.40
C PRO A 157 -4.50 -13.75 -24.21
N TRP A 158 -3.17 -13.85 -24.12
CA TRP A 158 -2.46 -14.52 -23.03
C TRP A 158 -2.02 -13.57 -21.90
N MET A 159 -2.29 -12.26 -22.00
CA MET A 159 -1.86 -11.29 -20.99
C MET A 159 -2.44 -11.57 -19.59
N PHE A 160 -3.58 -12.27 -19.51
CA PHE A 160 -4.19 -12.65 -18.23
C PHE A 160 -3.27 -13.48 -17.32
N ILE A 161 -2.23 -14.14 -17.88
CA ILE A 161 -1.26 -14.94 -17.13
C ILE A 161 -0.52 -14.07 -16.10
N VAL A 162 -0.41 -12.75 -16.32
CA VAL A 162 0.22 -11.80 -15.39
C VAL A 162 -0.44 -11.79 -14.01
N TRP A 163 -1.73 -12.07 -13.93
CA TRP A 163 -2.48 -12.05 -12.68
C TRP A 163 -2.27 -13.31 -11.84
N ILE A 164 -1.75 -14.40 -12.41
CA ILE A 164 -1.59 -15.67 -11.70
C ILE A 164 -0.48 -15.57 -10.62
N PRO A 165 0.75 -15.14 -10.93
CA PRO A 165 1.78 -14.94 -9.89
C PRO A 165 1.36 -13.95 -8.82
N LEU A 166 0.67 -12.86 -9.21
CA LEU A 166 0.14 -11.86 -8.29
C LEU A 166 -0.85 -12.47 -7.30
N MET A 167 -1.85 -13.21 -7.79
CA MET A 167 -2.81 -13.88 -6.92
C MET A 167 -2.14 -14.88 -5.98
N LEU A 168 -1.22 -15.70 -6.48
CA LEU A 168 -0.52 -16.69 -5.65
C LEU A 168 0.25 -16.02 -4.51
N PHE A 169 0.90 -14.89 -4.79
CA PHE A 169 1.63 -14.14 -3.79
C PHE A 169 0.70 -13.46 -2.78
N GLU A 170 -0.41 -12.88 -3.22
CA GLU A 170 -1.44 -12.31 -2.33
C GLU A 170 -2.07 -13.37 -1.43
N PHE A 171 -2.36 -14.57 -1.96
CA PHE A 171 -2.84 -15.69 -1.16
C PHE A 171 -1.80 -16.14 -0.13
N LEU A 172 -0.51 -16.14 -0.47
CA LEU A 172 0.57 -16.44 0.47
C LEU A 172 0.60 -15.43 1.63
N ILE A 173 0.62 -14.13 1.33
CA ILE A 173 0.61 -13.06 2.33
C ILE A 173 -0.67 -13.11 3.18
N GLY A 174 -1.82 -13.23 2.53
CA GLY A 174 -3.12 -13.30 3.20
C GLY A 174 -3.23 -14.51 4.13
N THR A 175 -2.76 -15.69 3.70
CA THR A 175 -2.77 -16.91 4.52
C THR A 175 -1.86 -16.75 5.75
N LEU A 176 -0.67 -16.17 5.59
CA LEU A 176 0.23 -15.91 6.72
C LEU A 176 -0.37 -14.89 7.70
N ALA A 177 -1.05 -13.85 7.21
CA ALA A 177 -1.72 -12.86 8.05
C ALA A 177 -2.90 -13.48 8.83
N VAL A 178 -3.73 -14.28 8.17
CA VAL A 178 -4.86 -14.99 8.81
C VAL A 178 -4.35 -16.01 9.82
N ALA A 179 -3.32 -16.80 9.49
CA ALA A 179 -2.74 -17.79 10.41
C ALA A 179 -2.23 -17.12 11.69
N LEU A 180 -1.59 -15.96 11.58
CA LEU A 180 -1.16 -15.18 12.74
C LEU A 180 -2.37 -14.66 13.55
N GLY A 181 -3.41 -14.20 12.86
CA GLY A 181 -4.68 -13.79 13.48
C GLY A 181 -5.34 -14.89 14.29
N VAL A 182 -5.42 -16.10 13.72
CA VAL A 182 -5.96 -17.27 14.39
C VAL A 182 -5.10 -17.66 15.59
N ARG A 183 -3.77 -17.68 15.44
CA ARG A 183 -2.86 -17.99 16.57
C ARG A 183 -3.02 -16.97 17.70
N TYR A 184 -3.11 -15.69 17.38
CA TYR A 184 -3.33 -14.64 18.37
C TYR A 184 -4.67 -14.84 19.10
N TYR A 185 -5.75 -15.10 18.35
CA TYR A 185 -7.07 -15.35 18.91
C TYR A 185 -7.10 -16.60 19.82
N GLN A 186 -6.39 -17.66 19.44
CA GLN A 186 -6.27 -18.88 20.26
C GLN A 186 -5.52 -18.63 21.57
N VAL A 187 -4.42 -17.88 21.55
CA VAL A 187 -3.65 -17.55 22.77
C VAL A 187 -4.47 -16.70 23.73
N VAL A 188 -5.17 -15.68 23.21
CA VAL A 188 -6.04 -14.82 24.02
C VAL A 188 -7.26 -15.60 24.54
N GLY A 189 -7.89 -16.41 23.69
CA GLY A 189 -9.05 -17.22 24.05
C GLY A 189 -8.75 -18.31 25.08
N SER A 190 -7.57 -18.94 24.99
CA SER A 190 -7.15 -19.99 25.93
C SER A 190 -6.83 -19.46 27.34
N HIS A 191 -6.64 -18.14 27.50
CA HIS A 191 -6.47 -17.49 28.80
C HIS A 191 -7.77 -16.96 29.42
N GLY A 192 -8.92 -17.22 28.80
CA GLY A 192 -10.26 -17.02 29.39
C GLY A 192 -10.55 -17.84 30.66
N MET A 193 -9.55 -18.51 31.23
CA MET A 193 -9.62 -19.30 32.46
C MET A 193 -8.61 -18.86 33.54
N PHE A 194 -8.10 -17.63 33.49
CA PHE A 194 -7.43 -17.00 34.64
C PHE A 194 -8.24 -15.78 35.12
N PRO A 195 -9.21 -15.97 36.04
CA PRO A 195 -10.14 -14.92 36.46
C PRO A 195 -9.54 -13.79 37.32
N ASN A 196 -8.26 -13.86 37.70
CA ASN A 196 -7.78 -13.12 38.87
C ASN A 196 -6.48 -12.34 38.69
N LEU A 197 -6.07 -11.98 37.47
CA LEU A 197 -5.02 -10.97 37.31
C LEU A 197 -5.67 -9.57 37.35
N PRO A 198 -5.51 -8.82 38.45
CA PRO A 198 -6.11 -7.49 38.58
C PRO A 198 -5.38 -6.54 37.63
N ASN A 199 -6.13 -5.77 36.84
CA ASN A 199 -5.68 -4.57 36.12
C ASN A 199 -4.77 -4.67 34.88
N SER A 200 -4.52 -5.84 34.28
CA SER A 200 -3.84 -5.89 32.96
C SER A 200 -4.83 -5.72 31.79
N SER A 201 -5.63 -4.65 31.80
CA SER A 201 -6.84 -4.51 30.98
C SER A 201 -6.70 -3.70 29.67
N ARG A 202 -5.50 -3.35 29.20
CA ARG A 202 -5.37 -2.38 28.07
C ARG A 202 -4.44 -2.71 26.91
N THR A 203 -3.69 -3.80 26.90
CA THR A 203 -2.66 -4.04 25.86
C THR A 203 -3.15 -4.72 24.56
N SER A 204 -4.45 -4.97 24.40
CA SER A 204 -4.97 -5.76 23.26
C SER A 204 -5.71 -5.04 22.09
N PRO A 205 -6.08 -3.73 22.13
CA PRO A 205 -6.83 -3.14 21.02
C PRO A 205 -5.95 -2.85 19.80
N LEU A 206 -4.67 -2.55 20.00
CA LEU A 206 -3.75 -2.08 18.96
C LEU A 206 -3.36 -3.17 17.97
N LEU A 207 -2.95 -4.34 18.47
CA LEU A 207 -2.58 -5.46 17.61
C LEU A 207 -3.77 -5.91 16.75
N PHE A 208 -4.98 -5.86 17.31
CA PHE A 208 -6.20 -6.19 16.58
C PHE A 208 -6.42 -5.26 15.37
N ILE A 209 -6.18 -3.96 15.53
CA ILE A 209 -6.29 -2.98 14.42
C ILE A 209 -5.23 -3.28 13.35
N VAL A 210 -3.97 -3.47 13.74
CA VAL A 210 -2.88 -3.80 12.82
C VAL A 210 -3.16 -5.10 12.06
N LEU A 211 -3.72 -6.09 12.75
CA LEU A 211 -4.02 -7.39 12.19
C LEU A 211 -5.22 -7.34 11.23
N ARG A 212 -6.28 -6.61 11.59
CA ARG A 212 -7.43 -6.37 10.71
C ARG A 212 -7.00 -5.77 9.39
N ASP A 213 -6.22 -4.71 9.45
CA ASP A 213 -5.74 -4.02 8.25
C ASP A 213 -4.83 -4.95 7.42
N SER A 214 -4.00 -5.78 8.05
CA SER A 214 -3.10 -6.71 7.34
C SER A 214 -3.83 -7.86 6.65
N ILE A 215 -5.05 -8.18 7.05
CA ILE A 215 -5.89 -9.20 6.42
C ILE A 215 -6.76 -8.59 5.32
N VAL A 216 -7.31 -7.40 5.55
CA VAL A 216 -8.22 -6.74 4.60
C VAL A 216 -7.49 -6.38 3.30
N PHE A 217 -6.22 -5.94 3.36
CA PHE A 217 -5.50 -5.52 2.16
C PHE A 217 -5.26 -6.65 1.16
N PRO A 218 -4.63 -7.79 1.53
CA PRO A 218 -4.44 -8.89 0.59
C PRO A 218 -5.76 -9.43 0.03
N PHE A 219 -6.83 -9.38 0.82
CA PHE A 219 -8.16 -9.79 0.34
C PHE A 219 -8.73 -8.84 -0.74
N ILE A 220 -8.58 -7.53 -0.56
CA ILE A 220 -8.98 -6.54 -1.58
C ILE A 220 -8.17 -6.72 -2.87
N PHE A 221 -6.86 -6.94 -2.75
CA PHE A 221 -5.99 -7.17 -3.91
C PHE A 221 -6.29 -8.50 -4.61
N ALA A 222 -6.49 -9.58 -3.86
CA ALA A 222 -6.90 -10.88 -4.41
C ALA A 222 -8.25 -10.77 -5.13
N LEU A 223 -9.24 -10.08 -4.53
CA LEU A 223 -10.53 -9.83 -5.19
C LEU A 223 -10.36 -9.02 -6.47
N SER A 224 -9.52 -7.98 -6.45
CA SER A 224 -9.22 -7.19 -7.65
C SER A 224 -8.56 -8.05 -8.75
N CYS A 225 -7.65 -8.95 -8.39
CA CYS A 225 -7.02 -9.87 -9.33
C CYS A 225 -8.03 -10.89 -9.90
N ILE A 226 -8.95 -11.41 -9.08
CA ILE A 226 -10.03 -12.29 -9.53
C ILE A 226 -10.94 -11.55 -10.52
N LEU A 227 -11.35 -10.32 -10.19
CA LEU A 227 -12.18 -9.50 -11.08
C LEU A 227 -11.46 -9.24 -12.41
N ASN A 228 -10.17 -8.94 -12.39
CA ASN A 228 -9.35 -8.82 -13.60
C ASN A 228 -9.36 -10.11 -14.42
N LEU A 229 -9.05 -11.25 -13.80
CA LEU A 229 -8.99 -12.55 -14.49
C LEU A 229 -10.35 -12.92 -15.09
N VAL A 230 -11.42 -12.71 -14.35
CA VAL A 230 -12.81 -12.91 -14.80
C VAL A 230 -13.15 -11.96 -15.95
N SER A 231 -12.75 -10.69 -15.88
CA SER A 231 -12.94 -9.73 -16.98
C SER A 231 -12.19 -10.14 -18.25
N PHE A 232 -10.97 -10.67 -18.13
CA PHE A 232 -10.23 -11.20 -19.28
C PHE A 232 -10.89 -12.47 -19.87
N TYR A 233 -11.43 -13.34 -19.03
CA TYR A 233 -12.02 -14.63 -19.45
C TYR A 233 -13.45 -14.51 -19.98
N LEU A 234 -14.35 -13.83 -19.25
CA LEU A 234 -15.78 -13.80 -19.56
C LEU A 234 -16.12 -12.84 -20.70
N MET A 235 -15.33 -11.78 -20.91
CA MET A 235 -15.77 -10.75 -21.84
C MET A 235 -15.45 -11.07 -23.30
N SER A 236 -16.56 -11.22 -24.03
CA SER A 236 -16.67 -11.22 -25.48
C SER A 236 -15.87 -10.07 -26.12
N THR A 237 -15.36 -10.33 -27.32
CA THR A 237 -14.37 -9.54 -28.07
C THR A 237 -14.69 -8.04 -28.22
N ARG A 238 -15.94 -7.61 -28.02
CA ARG A 238 -16.36 -6.20 -28.19
C ARG A 238 -16.16 -5.29 -26.98
N LEU A 239 -16.39 -5.76 -25.74
CA LEU A 239 -16.26 -4.91 -24.53
C LEU A 239 -14.89 -5.05 -23.84
N ARG A 240 -14.06 -5.98 -24.30
CA ARG A 240 -12.78 -6.35 -23.68
C ARG A 240 -11.86 -5.16 -23.36
N PRO A 241 -11.60 -4.20 -24.29
CA PRO A 241 -10.60 -3.16 -24.04
C PRO A 241 -11.00 -2.21 -22.91
N ALA A 242 -12.25 -1.74 -22.90
CA ALA A 242 -12.70 -0.77 -21.90
C ALA A 242 -12.63 -1.35 -20.49
N ILE A 243 -13.16 -2.55 -20.28
CA ILE A 243 -13.17 -3.15 -18.94
C ILE A 243 -11.76 -3.56 -18.52
N SER A 244 -10.90 -4.07 -19.41
CA SER A 244 -9.51 -4.40 -19.02
C SER A 244 -8.74 -3.17 -18.51
N HIS A 245 -8.99 -1.99 -19.08
CA HIS A 245 -8.36 -0.76 -18.60
C HIS A 245 -8.91 -0.34 -17.24
N ILE A 246 -10.24 -0.42 -17.05
CA ILE A 246 -10.88 -0.12 -15.75
C ILE A 246 -10.32 -1.03 -14.66
N THR A 247 -10.22 -2.32 -14.95
CA THR A 247 -9.78 -3.32 -13.98
C THR A 247 -8.28 -3.22 -13.70
N PHE A 248 -7.47 -2.65 -14.59
CA PHE A 248 -6.06 -2.36 -14.32
C PHE A 248 -5.86 -1.05 -13.52
N LEU A 249 -6.63 -0.02 -13.87
CA LEU A 249 -6.54 1.30 -13.24
C LEU A 249 -6.94 1.24 -11.76
N LEU A 250 -7.99 0.49 -11.43
CA LEU A 250 -8.49 0.40 -10.05
C LEU A 250 -7.44 -0.13 -9.04
N PRO A 251 -6.84 -1.33 -9.22
CA PRO A 251 -5.77 -1.80 -8.35
C PRO A 251 -4.54 -0.89 -8.33
N SER A 252 -4.21 -0.22 -9.45
CA SER A 252 -3.10 0.74 -9.50
C SER A 252 -3.37 2.00 -8.66
N THR A 253 -4.61 2.49 -8.65
CA THR A 253 -5.02 3.62 -7.80
C THR A 253 -5.06 3.18 -6.34
N LEU A 254 -5.58 1.98 -6.07
CA LEU A 254 -5.64 1.42 -4.72
C LEU A 254 -4.24 1.15 -4.15
N SER A 255 -3.26 0.69 -4.93
CA SER A 255 -1.89 0.47 -4.43
C SER A 255 -1.21 1.76 -3.99
N GLY A 256 -1.42 2.86 -4.72
CA GLY A 256 -0.91 4.18 -4.34
C GLY A 256 -1.51 4.66 -3.01
N VAL A 257 -2.85 4.64 -2.89
CA VAL A 257 -3.57 5.19 -1.73
C VAL A 257 -3.50 4.27 -0.51
N LEU A 258 -3.68 2.96 -0.69
CA LEU A 258 -3.67 2.02 0.43
C LEU A 258 -2.24 1.81 0.94
N GLY A 259 -1.24 1.82 0.06
CA GLY A 259 0.16 1.64 0.46
C GLY A 259 0.71 2.77 1.31
N SER A 260 0.33 4.02 1.03
CA SER A 260 0.69 5.16 1.88
C SER A 260 0.05 5.06 3.27
N ARG A 261 -1.27 4.80 3.33
CA ARG A 261 -2.03 4.66 4.58
C ARG A 261 -1.57 3.49 5.44
N LEU A 262 -1.18 2.39 4.81
CA LEU A 262 -0.64 1.21 5.49
C LEU A 262 0.56 1.56 6.39
N ILE A 263 1.43 2.44 5.91
CA ILE A 263 2.65 2.85 6.61
C ILE A 263 2.32 3.81 7.75
N PHE A 264 1.36 4.72 7.55
CA PHE A 264 0.90 5.60 8.62
C PHE A 264 0.27 4.80 9.76
N ASN A 265 -0.60 3.84 9.45
CA ASN A 265 -1.21 2.97 10.47
C ASN A 265 -0.13 2.18 11.24
N LEU A 266 0.93 1.73 10.55
CA LEU A 266 2.05 1.07 11.22
C LEU A 266 2.82 2.03 12.13
N ARG A 267 3.06 3.25 11.69
CA ARG A 267 3.78 4.26 12.46
C ARG A 267 3.02 4.59 13.73
N GLU A 268 1.74 4.93 13.61
CA GLU A 268 0.85 5.22 14.73
C GLU A 268 0.84 4.06 15.73
N SER A 269 0.70 2.83 15.22
CA SER A 269 0.72 1.64 16.06
C SER A 269 2.05 1.41 16.81
N TYR A 270 3.17 1.86 16.23
CA TYR A 270 4.49 1.72 16.84
C TYR A 270 4.73 2.76 17.94
N TYR A 271 4.20 3.98 17.82
CA TYR A 271 4.44 5.06 18.77
C TYR A 271 3.49 5.05 19.97
N GLU A 272 2.27 4.55 19.81
CA GLU A 272 1.27 4.55 20.89
C GLU A 272 1.75 3.86 22.20
N PRO A 273 2.43 2.70 22.17
CA PRO A 273 2.92 2.07 23.41
C PRO A 273 3.97 2.92 24.13
N TYR A 274 4.82 3.64 23.39
CA TYR A 274 5.85 4.49 23.98
C TYR A 274 5.24 5.71 24.67
N GLU A 275 4.19 6.30 24.08
CA GLU A 275 3.47 7.41 24.68
C GLU A 275 2.79 6.99 25.99
N GLN A 276 2.19 5.78 26.01
CA GLN A 276 1.61 5.21 27.21
C GLN A 276 2.66 4.96 28.30
N GLU A 277 3.80 4.34 27.96
CA GLU A 277 4.90 4.13 28.93
C GLU A 277 5.46 5.44 29.47
N PHE A 278 5.57 6.46 28.62
CA PHE A 278 6.04 7.78 29.01
C PHE A 278 5.05 8.49 29.95
N ASN A 279 3.76 8.47 29.63
CA ASN A 279 2.71 9.04 30.47
C ASN A 279 2.63 8.33 31.83
N LEU A 280 2.76 7.00 31.86
CA LEU A 280 2.82 6.25 33.11
C LEU A 280 4.05 6.61 33.96
N ARG A 281 5.21 6.87 33.33
CA ARG A 281 6.40 7.34 34.06
C ARG A 281 6.19 8.74 34.63
N ILE A 282 5.57 9.66 33.88
CA ILE A 282 5.24 11.00 34.38
C ILE A 282 4.26 10.93 35.56
N GLU A 283 3.21 10.12 35.46
CA GLU A 283 2.22 9.95 36.52
C GLU A 283 2.85 9.38 37.80
N ASN A 284 3.73 8.38 37.67
CA ASN A 284 4.47 7.82 38.81
C ASN A 284 5.43 8.84 39.46
N LEU A 285 6.06 9.71 38.67
CA LEU A 285 6.92 10.78 39.18
C LEU A 285 6.08 11.82 39.95
N MET A 286 4.94 12.24 39.40
CA MET A 286 4.03 13.18 40.07
C MET A 286 3.44 12.62 41.38
N MET A 287 3.15 11.32 41.44
CA MET A 287 2.69 10.68 42.68
C MET A 287 3.80 10.63 43.74
N THR A 288 5.05 10.40 43.34
CA THR A 288 6.19 10.34 44.28
C THR A 288 6.46 11.71 44.92
N ASP A 289 6.42 12.79 44.14
CA ASP A 289 6.63 14.16 44.65
C ASP A 289 5.52 14.60 45.61
N SER A 290 4.27 14.17 45.38
CA SER A 290 3.14 14.50 46.26
C SER A 290 3.25 13.87 47.65
N ILE A 291 3.95 12.75 47.78
CA ILE A 291 4.14 12.05 49.07
C ILE A 291 5.24 12.72 49.90
N GLU A 292 6.24 13.37 49.28
CA GLU A 292 7.27 14.11 50.02
C GLU A 292 6.78 15.46 50.57
N LEU A 293 5.72 16.05 50.00
CA LEU A 293 5.19 17.35 50.44
C LEU A 293 4.30 17.31 51.71
N ASP A 294 3.86 16.13 52.17
CA ASP A 294 3.11 15.97 53.43
C ASP A 294 4.02 15.62 54.64
N GLY A 295 5.31 15.42 54.38
CA GLY A 295 6.34 15.32 55.42
C GLY A 295 6.90 16.69 55.75
N ASN A 296 6.64 17.17 56.97
CA ASN A 296 7.16 18.40 57.56
C ASN A 296 8.71 18.40 57.56
N ILE A 297 9.34 18.71 56.41
CA ILE A 297 10.80 18.81 56.24
C ILE A 297 11.15 20.27 55.99
N PRO A 298 12.09 20.85 56.77
CA PRO A 298 12.51 22.23 56.61
C PRO A 298 13.13 22.47 55.23
N MET A 299 12.58 23.47 54.56
CA MET A 299 13.03 24.16 53.36
C MET A 299 14.56 24.23 53.24
N LEU A 300 15.15 23.35 52.44
CA LEU A 300 16.55 23.40 52.01
C LEU A 300 16.59 23.24 50.49
N CYS A 301 16.46 24.35 49.78
CA CYS A 301 16.66 24.41 48.33
C CYS A 301 18.09 24.01 47.97
N PRO A 302 18.33 23.00 47.13
CA PRO A 302 19.61 22.82 46.46
C PRO A 302 19.65 23.74 45.23
N ASN A 303 20.75 24.47 45.10
CA ASN A 303 21.04 25.37 43.97
C ASN A 303 20.90 24.66 42.61
N PRO A 304 20.47 25.39 41.56
CA PRO A 304 20.43 24.86 40.20
C PRO A 304 21.85 24.60 39.70
N ILE A 305 22.20 23.32 39.53
CA ILE A 305 23.42 22.90 38.84
C ILE A 305 23.18 23.05 37.35
N SER A 306 23.78 24.11 36.80
CA SER A 306 24.00 24.35 35.38
C SER A 306 24.73 23.16 34.74
N THR A 307 23.98 22.29 34.06
CA THR A 307 24.60 21.21 33.26
C THR A 307 24.75 21.69 31.83
N THR A 308 25.97 22.11 31.51
CA THR A 308 26.49 22.39 30.18
C THR A 308 26.44 21.13 29.30
N LEU A 309 25.44 21.03 28.42
CA LEU A 309 25.39 20.00 27.39
C LEU A 309 26.32 20.40 26.24
N SER A 310 27.59 20.01 26.38
CA SER A 310 28.60 20.08 25.33
C SER A 310 28.50 18.86 24.41
N THR A 311 28.25 19.14 23.13
CA THR A 311 28.88 18.53 21.95
C THR A 311 29.48 17.13 22.08
N MET A 312 28.79 16.13 21.53
CA MET A 312 29.40 15.01 20.78
C MET A 312 28.39 14.64 19.67
N GLY A 313 28.70 14.57 18.38
CA GLY A 313 29.98 14.39 17.71
C GLY A 313 30.03 12.98 17.10
N ASN A 314 29.79 12.94 15.78
CA ASN A 314 29.96 11.85 14.80
C ASN A 314 28.81 10.83 14.62
#